data_AF-A0A1X1EWI0-F1
#
_entry.id   AF-A0A1X1EWI0-F1
#
_cell.length_a   1.000
_cell.length_b   1.000
_cell.length_c   1.000
_cell.angle_alpha   90.00
_cell.angle_beta   90.00
_cell.angle_gamma   90.00
#
_symmetry.space_group_name_H-M   'P 1'
#
loop_
_entity.id
_entity.type
_entity.pdbx_description
1 polymer ?
#
loop_
_entity_poly.entity_id
_entity_poly.type
_entity_poly.pdbx_seq_one_letter_code
_entity_poly.pdbx_strand_id
1 'polypeptide(L)' 'MEIRTSKQDVDLAAMKIDLAVIKSNYMTRSDLHEEIGKQTKWLMASMVTTAGLSLALARWLF' A
#
# COMPACT_ATOMS: atom_id res chain seq x y z
N MET A 1 26.74 34.05 -18.36
CA MET A 1 25.35 34.02 -17.84
C MET A 1 24.64 32.72 -18.24
N GLU A 2 24.86 32.23 -19.47
CA GLU A 2 24.26 31.00 -20.03
C GLU A 2 24.54 29.69 -19.27
N ILE A 3 25.72 29.53 -18.66
CA ILE A 3 26.03 28.32 -17.89
C ILE A 3 25.06 28.16 -16.70
N ARG A 4 24.70 29.28 -16.05
CA ARG A 4 23.76 29.27 -14.92
C ARG A 4 22.35 28.89 -15.35
N THR A 5 21.90 29.37 -16.51
CA THR A 5 20.59 29.02 -17.06
C THR A 5 20.56 27.55 -17.46
N SER A 6 21.61 27.04 -18.13
CA SER A 6 21.70 25.61 -18.49
C SER A 6 21.68 24.68 -17.27
N LYS A 7 22.36 25.08 -16.18
CA LYS A 7 22.35 24.31 -14.93
C LYS A 7 20.97 24.32 -14.28
N GLN A 8 20.30 25.48 -14.26
CA GLN A 8 18.94 25.61 -13.76
C GLN A 8 17.95 24.76 -14.57
N ASP A 9 18.10 24.68 -15.89
CA ASP A 9 17.24 23.85 -16.74
C ASP A 9 17.39 22.34 -16.43
N VAL A 10 18.64 21.90 -16.20
CA VAL A 10 18.95 20.53 -15.79
C VAL A 10 18.37 20.23 -14.40
N ASP A 11 18.54 21.14 -13.44
CA ASP A 11 18.01 20.98 -12.07
C ASP A 11 16.46 20.97 -12.07
N LEU A 12 15.81 21.79 -12.91
CA LEU A 12 14.36 21.78 -13.10
C LEU A 12 13.86 20.46 -13.72
N ALA A 13 14.60 19.90 -14.68
CA ALA A 13 14.25 18.61 -15.27
C ALA A 13 14.35 17.47 -14.24
N ALA A 14 15.42 17.47 -13.42
CA ALA A 14 15.59 16.52 -12.32
C ALA A 14 14.45 16.64 -11.29
N MET A 15 14.10 17.85 -10.85
CA MET A 15 12.99 18.05 -9.92
C MET A 15 11.64 17.57 -10.47
N LYS A 16 11.37 17.73 -11.77
CA LYS A 16 10.15 17.20 -12.39
C LYS A 16 10.08 15.68 -12.33
N ILE A 17 11.22 15.00 -12.52
CA ILE A 17 11.32 13.55 -12.38
C ILE A 17 11.05 13.15 -10.94
N ASP A 18 11.68 13.80 -9.97
CA ASP A 18 11.48 13.51 -8.54
C ASP A 18 10.03 13.73 -8.12
N LEU A 19 9.39 14.82 -8.57
CA LEU A 19 7.97 15.09 -8.33
C LEU A 19 7.07 14.01 -8.92
N ALA A 20 7.37 13.50 -10.11
CA ALA A 20 6.61 12.42 -10.72
C ALA A 20 6.73 11.12 -9.89
N VAL A 21 7.94 10.79 -9.42
CA VAL A 21 8.21 9.63 -8.56
C VAL A 21 7.52 9.76 -7.20
N ILE A 22 7.55 10.94 -6.59
CA ILE A 22 6.83 11.21 -5.34
C ILE A 22 5.34 11.01 -5.58
N LYS A 23 4.78 11.62 -6.63
CA LYS A 23 3.36 11.54 -6.92
C LYS A 23 2.89 10.12 -7.22
N SER A 24 3.70 9.30 -7.90
CA SER A 24 3.37 7.90 -8.17
C SER A 24 3.44 7.01 -6.93
N ASN A 25 4.31 7.34 -5.96
CA ASN A 25 4.50 6.56 -4.73
C ASN A 25 3.74 7.14 -3.53
N TYR A 26 3.10 8.30 -3.67
CA TYR A 26 2.39 8.96 -2.59
C TYR A 26 1.06 8.24 -2.33
N MET A 27 1.03 7.39 -1.30
CA MET A 27 -0.21 6.84 -0.79
C MET A 27 -0.98 7.90 -0.01
N THR A 28 -2.25 8.06 -0.35
CA THR A 28 -3.18 8.86 0.46
C THR A 28 -3.70 8.04 1.64
N ARG A 29 -4.28 8.74 2.63
CA ARG A 29 -4.94 8.06 3.76
C ARG A 29 -6.08 7.15 3.29
N SER A 30 -6.83 7.55 2.26
CA SER A 30 -7.88 6.73 1.68
C SER A 30 -7.34 5.43 1.09
N ASP A 31 -6.22 5.49 0.36
CA ASP A 31 -5.59 4.30 -0.23
C ASP A 31 -5.15 3.30 0.84
N LEU A 32 -4.60 3.82 1.95
CA LEU A 32 -4.25 3.00 3.11
C LEU A 32 -5.47 2.33 3.73
N HIS A 33 -6.56 3.07 3.95
CA HIS A 33 -7.78 2.51 4.53
C HIS A 33 -8.44 1.46 3.63
N GLU A 34 -8.43 1.68 2.31
CA GLU A 34 -8.96 0.72 1.33
C GLU A 34 -8.18 -0.59 1.36
N GLU A 35 -6.85 -0.51 1.28
CA GLU A 35 -5.99 -1.69 1.23
C GLU A 35 -6.02 -2.46 2.57
N ILE A 36 -6.04 -1.76 3.71
CA ILE A 36 -6.23 -2.37 5.04
C ILE A 36 -7.60 -3.06 5.11
N GLY A 37 -8.66 -2.41 4.64
CA GLY A 37 -10.01 -2.98 4.67
C GLY A 37 -10.12 -4.26 3.84
N LYS A 38 -9.52 -4.25 2.64
CA LYS A 38 -9.46 -5.40 1.74
C LYS A 38 -8.75 -6.59 2.38
N GLN A 39 -7.60 -6.36 3.03
CA GLN A 39 -6.83 -7.43 3.70
C GLN A 39 -7.54 -7.94 4.96
N THR A 40 -8.05 -7.02 5.79
CA THR A 40 -8.73 -7.37 7.05
C THR A 40 -9.92 -8.29 6.81
N LYS A 41 -10.69 -8.09 5.73
CA LYS A 41 -11.83 -8.96 5.39
C LYS A 41 -11.43 -10.43 5.24
N TRP A 42 -10.36 -10.71 4.50
CA TRP A 42 -9.90 -12.07 4.26
C TRP A 42 -9.22 -12.68 5.47
N LEU A 43 -8.47 -11.88 6.24
CA LEU A 43 -7.89 -12.30 7.51
C LEU A 43 -8.97 -12.75 8.49
N MET A 44 -9.99 -11.92 8.70
CA MET A 44 -11.11 -12.24 9.59
C MET A 44 -11.87 -13.49 9.13
N ALA A 45 -12.13 -13.62 7.83
CA ALA A 45 -12.75 -14.83 7.27
C ALA A 45 -11.93 -16.09 7.62
N SER A 46 -10.61 -16.06 7.41
CA SER A 46 -9.73 -17.20 7.71
C SER A 46 -9.70 -17.56 9.19
N MET A 47 -9.72 -16.56 10.09
CA MET A 47 -9.75 -16.77 11.53
C MET A 47 -11.05 -17.47 11.95
N VAL A 48 -12.20 -16.97 11.49
CA VAL A 48 -13.50 -17.56 11.80
C VAL A 48 -13.62 -18.97 11.21
N THR A 49 -13.17 -19.18 9.97
CA THR A 49 -13.17 -20.52 9.37
C THR A 49 -12.30 -21.49 10.16
N THR A 50 -11.09 -21.08 10.54
CA THR A 50 -10.16 -21.93 11.30
C THR A 50 -10.72 -22.26 12.69
N ALA A 51 -11.28 -21.27 13.38
CA ALA A 51 -11.93 -21.47 14.67
C ALA A 51 -13.18 -22.36 14.56
N GLY A 52 -13.99 -22.19 13.51
CA GLY A 52 -15.16 -23.04 13.27
C GLY A 52 -14.77 -24.49 12.98
N LEU A 53 -13.73 -24.70 12.16
CA LEU A 53 -13.21 -26.03 11.86
C LEU A 53 -12.61 -26.70 13.10
N SER A 54 -11.85 -25.97 13.92
CA SER A 54 -11.26 -26.54 15.15
C SER A 54 -12.34 -26.97 16.14
N LEU A 55 -13.41 -26.18 16.30
CA LEU A 55 -14.57 -26.54 17.13
C LEU A 55 -15.33 -27.74 16.58
N ALA A 56 -15.55 -27.80 15.26
CA ALA A 56 -16.21 -28.93 14.62
C ALA A 56 -15.43 -30.23 14.79
N LEU A 57 -14.10 -30.17 14.63
CA LEU A 57 -13.21 -31.32 14.88
C LEU A 57 -13.24 -31.76 16.34
N ALA A 58 -13.20 -30.81 17.28
CA ALA A 58 -13.29 -31.13 18.70
C ALA A 58 -14.60 -31.86 19.04
N ARG A 59 -15.73 -31.40 18.50
CA ARG A 59 -17.06 -32.02 18.68
C ARG A 59 -17.16 -33.43 18.07
N TRP A 60 -16.36 -33.72 17.05
CA TRP A 60 -16.34 -35.03 16.40
C TRP A 60 -15.45 -36.05 17.13
N LEU A 61 -14.37 -35.57 17.76
CA LEU A 61 -13.40 -36.42 18.48
C LEU A 61 -13.80 -36.72 19.93
N PHE A 62 -14.58 -35.85 20.57
CA PHE A 62 -15.03 -35.97 21.97
C PHE A 62 -16.56 -35.89 22.07
#